data_AF-A0A4Z0V4B5-F1
#
_entry.id   AF-A0A4Z0V4B5-F1
#
_cell.length_a   1.000
_cell.length_b   1.000
_cell.length_c   1.000
_cell.angle_alpha   90.00
_cell.angle_beta   90.00
_cell.angle_gamma   90.00
#
_symmetry.space_group_name_H-M   'P 1'
#
loop_
_entity.id
_entity.type
_entity.pdbx_description
1 polymer ?
#
loop_
_entity_poly.entity_id
_entity_poly.type
_entity_poly.pdbx_seq_one_letter_code
_entity_poly.pdbx_strand_id
1 'polypeptide(L)'
;MAANKRLLKKEIHRICGALAGECVLAKLAIPGISREKLNEIIYQLADLQQSALRLVSIDFPGVPSGYNSRKEYIMARRAYFKASYAKLREHFNARIQEILKEMNAAVPNVSTPEERKAQMKHILELGFAEGEAN
;
A
#
# COMPACT_ATOMS: atom_id res chain seq x y z
N MET A 1 18.11 -8.12 0.82
CA MET A 1 18.40 -6.72 0.43
C MET A 1 18.39 -5.84 1.67
N ALA A 2 19.46 -5.10 1.96
CA ALA A 2 19.52 -4.19 3.11
C ALA A 2 18.56 -3.01 2.88
N ALA A 3 17.50 -2.91 3.68
CA ALA A 3 16.51 -1.84 3.58
C ALA A 3 17.13 -0.50 4.01
N ASN A 4 17.64 0.27 3.05
CA ASN A 4 18.06 1.66 3.31
C ASN A 4 16.87 2.62 3.14
N LYS A 5 16.93 3.79 3.80
CA LYS A 5 15.87 4.82 3.80
C LYS A 5 15.37 5.17 2.39
N ARG A 6 16.28 5.16 1.39
CA ARG A 6 15.95 5.46 -0.01
C ARG A 6 15.08 4.37 -0.64
N LEU A 7 15.36 3.10 -0.38
CA LEU A 7 14.54 1.99 -0.86
C LEU A 7 13.14 2.02 -0.25
N LEU A 8 13.04 2.27 1.06
CA LEU A 8 11.73 2.37 1.72
C LEU A 8 10.84 3.48 1.12
N LYS A 9 11.41 4.67 0.84
CA LYS A 9 10.68 5.74 0.15
C LYS A 9 10.20 5.31 -1.23
N LYS A 10 11.04 4.63 -2.01
CA LYS A 10 10.66 4.11 -3.34
C LYS A 10 9.51 3.11 -3.25
N GLU A 11 9.54 2.21 -2.26
CA GLU A 11 8.45 1.24 -2.06
C GLU A 11 7.14 1.93 -1.69
N ILE A 12 7.17 2.93 -0.80
CA ILE A 12 5.97 3.74 -0.49
C ILE A 12 5.40 4.37 -1.75
N HIS A 13 6.23 5.02 -2.58
CA HIS A 13 5.80 5.60 -3.85
C HIS A 13 5.22 4.57 -4.82
N ARG A 14 5.84 3.38 -4.93
CA ARG A 14 5.37 2.30 -5.80
C ARG A 14 4.01 1.79 -5.37
N ILE A 15 3.83 1.52 -4.07
CA ILE A 15 2.58 0.98 -3.54
C ILE A 15 1.45 1.99 -3.73
N CYS A 16 1.61 3.23 -3.27
CA CYS A 16 0.56 4.24 -3.39
C CYS A 16 0.29 4.63 -4.84
N GLY A 17 1.33 4.74 -5.67
CA GLY A 17 1.20 5.04 -7.10
C GLY A 17 0.51 3.93 -7.88
N ALA A 18 0.83 2.67 -7.62
CA ALA A 18 0.16 1.54 -8.26
C ALA A 18 -1.33 1.51 -7.91
N LEU A 19 -1.69 1.62 -6.62
CA LEU A 19 -3.09 1.63 -6.20
C LEU A 19 -3.89 2.81 -6.76
N ALA A 20 -3.28 4.00 -6.83
CA ALA A 20 -3.91 5.15 -7.47
C ALA A 20 -4.10 4.94 -8.97
N GLY A 21 -3.12 4.33 -9.64
CA GLY A 21 -3.20 3.93 -11.04
C GLY A 21 -4.36 2.96 -11.29
N GLU A 22 -4.51 1.92 -10.46
CA GLU A 22 -5.64 0.99 -10.53
C GLU A 22 -6.99 1.71 -10.36
N CYS A 23 -7.09 2.69 -9.45
CA CYS A 23 -8.30 3.51 -9.32
C CYS A 23 -8.60 4.29 -10.61
N VAL A 24 -7.59 4.88 -11.25
CA VAL A 24 -7.77 5.60 -12.52
C VAL A 24 -8.22 4.66 -13.63
N LEU A 25 -7.61 3.47 -13.74
CA LEU A 25 -8.02 2.46 -14.72
C LEU A 25 -9.45 1.99 -14.48
N ALA A 26 -9.81 1.72 -13.22
CA ALA A 26 -11.15 1.30 -12.83
C ALA A 26 -12.23 2.32 -13.25
N LYS A 27 -11.96 3.63 -13.10
CA LYS A 27 -12.87 4.70 -13.56
C LYS A 27 -13.18 4.66 -15.06
N LEU A 28 -12.25 4.16 -15.87
CA LEU A 28 -12.35 4.08 -17.33
C LEU A 28 -12.93 2.74 -17.79
N ALA A 29 -12.57 1.65 -17.10
CA ALA A 29 -12.86 0.29 -17.55
C ALA A 29 -14.13 -0.32 -16.94
N ILE A 30 -14.59 0.13 -15.76
CA ILE A 30 -15.73 -0.47 -15.05
C ILE A 30 -16.98 0.41 -15.19
N PRO A 31 -17.99 0.01 -15.97
CA PRO A 31 -19.24 0.74 -16.08
C PRO A 31 -19.97 0.81 -14.73
N GLY A 32 -20.51 1.99 -14.40
CA GLY A 32 -21.30 2.19 -13.18
C GLY A 32 -20.49 2.33 -11.89
N ILE A 33 -19.16 2.31 -11.94
CA ILE A 33 -18.31 2.57 -10.77
C ILE A 33 -18.41 4.04 -10.32
N SER A 34 -18.46 4.28 -9.01
CA SER A 34 -18.47 5.66 -8.49
C SER A 34 -17.11 6.31 -8.70
N ARG A 35 -17.07 7.30 -9.59
CA ARG A 35 -15.85 8.06 -9.90
C ARG A 35 -15.45 8.97 -8.74
N GLU A 36 -16.44 9.50 -8.03
CA GLU A 36 -16.29 10.35 -6.87
C GLU A 36 -15.60 9.56 -5.74
N LYS A 37 -16.08 8.36 -5.45
CA LYS A 37 -15.48 7.51 -4.41
C LYS A 37 -14.05 7.11 -4.75
N LEU A 38 -13.76 6.80 -6.01
CA LEU A 38 -12.39 6.52 -6.44
C LEU A 38 -11.48 7.75 -6.37
N ASN A 39 -11.99 8.96 -6.64
CA ASN A 39 -11.21 10.19 -6.45
C ASN A 39 -10.87 10.42 -4.97
N GLU A 40 -11.82 10.19 -4.06
CA GLU A 40 -11.56 10.25 -2.61
C GLU A 40 -10.45 9.28 -2.21
N ILE A 41 -10.51 8.04 -2.70
CA ILE A 41 -9.48 7.03 -2.44
C ILE A 41 -8.11 7.48 -2.98
N ILE A 42 -8.05 8.09 -4.16
CA ILE A 42 -6.80 8.64 -4.70
C ILE A 42 -6.24 9.73 -3.77
N TYR A 43 -7.08 10.61 -3.22
CA TYR A 43 -6.63 11.61 -2.25
C TYR A 43 -6.14 10.97 -0.94
N GLN A 44 -6.82 9.95 -0.44
CA GLN A 44 -6.37 9.20 0.75
C GLN A 44 -5.01 8.52 0.51
N LEU A 45 -4.78 7.95 -0.68
CA LEU A 45 -3.49 7.37 -1.06
C LEU A 45 -2.39 8.43 -1.13
N ALA A 46 -2.69 9.62 -1.65
CA ALA A 46 -1.74 10.74 -1.70
C ALA A 46 -1.37 11.22 -0.29
N ASP A 47 -2.34 11.35 0.61
CA ASP A 47 -2.10 11.73 2.00
C ASP A 47 -1.31 10.64 2.78
N LEU A 48 -1.65 9.37 2.57
CA LEU A 48 -0.90 8.24 3.14
C LEU A 48 0.55 8.23 2.64
N GLN A 49 0.77 8.48 1.35
CA GLN A 49 2.11 8.59 0.79
C GLN A 49 2.90 9.72 1.47
N GLN A 50 2.32 10.92 1.54
CA GLN A 50 2.99 12.09 2.09
C GLN A 50 3.32 11.93 3.58
N SER A 51 2.36 11.44 4.38
CA SER A 51 2.54 11.19 5.80
C SER A 51 3.60 10.11 6.06
N ALA A 52 3.60 9.01 5.29
CA ALA A 52 4.60 7.97 5.39
C ALA A 52 6.00 8.47 5.04
N LEU A 53 6.16 9.26 3.96
CA LEU A 53 7.45 9.84 3.57
C LEU A 53 8.03 10.79 4.61
N ARG A 54 7.15 11.55 5.29
CA ARG A 54 7.53 12.40 6.43
C ARG A 54 8.04 11.55 7.59
N LEU A 55 7.34 10.47 7.95
CA LEU A 55 7.73 9.56 9.03
C LEU A 55 9.03 8.78 8.74
N VAL A 56 9.29 8.43 7.49
CA VAL A 56 10.59 7.86 7.07
C VAL A 56 11.73 8.87 7.26
N SER A 57 11.41 10.16 7.24
CA SER A 57 12.39 11.24 7.27
C SER A 57 12.69 11.81 8.66
N ILE A 58 12.18 11.20 9.73
CA ILE A 58 12.39 11.66 11.11
C ILE A 58 13.85 11.61 11.53
N ASP A 59 14.21 12.51 12.45
CA ASP A 59 15.49 12.55 13.13
C ASP A 59 15.36 12.03 14.56
N PHE A 60 16.50 11.65 15.14
CA PHE A 60 16.56 11.26 16.54
C PHE A 60 16.64 12.54 17.39
N PRO A 61 15.73 12.76 18.36
CA PRO A 61 15.67 14.00 19.12
C PRO A 61 16.79 14.15 20.16
N GLY A 62 17.49 13.07 20.51
CA GLY A 62 18.56 13.11 21.52
C GLY A 62 19.89 13.61 20.96
N VAL A 63 20.66 14.32 21.79
CA VAL A 63 22.04 14.74 21.51
C VAL A 63 23.04 13.92 22.33
N PRO A 64 24.27 13.64 21.83
CA PRO A 64 25.24 12.80 22.53
C PRO A 64 25.61 13.26 23.95
N SER A 65 25.63 14.57 24.20
CA SER A 65 25.95 15.16 25.52
C SER A 65 24.89 14.91 26.58
N GLY A 66 23.67 14.53 26.18
CA GLY A 66 22.57 14.21 27.11
C GLY A 66 22.58 12.78 27.64
N TYR A 67 23.63 12.00 27.39
CA TYR A 67 23.75 10.60 27.79
C TYR A 67 25.03 10.37 28.58
N ASN A 68 25.02 9.41 29.50
CA ASN A 68 26.18 9.12 30.36
C ASN A 68 27.36 8.54 29.57
N SER A 69 27.08 7.93 28.41
CA SER A 69 28.11 7.41 27.53
C SER A 69 27.70 7.42 26.06
N ARG A 70 28.69 7.40 25.17
CA ARG A 70 28.48 7.22 23.72
C ARG A 70 27.73 5.92 23.40
N LYS A 71 27.97 4.85 24.18
CA LYS A 71 27.30 3.55 24.00
C LYS A 71 25.81 3.67 24.27
N GLU A 72 25.44 4.35 25.35
CA GLU A 72 24.05 4.61 25.73
C GLU A 72 23.31 5.42 24.65
N TYR A 73 23.93 6.50 24.15
CA TYR A 73 23.39 7.29 23.03
C TYR A 73 23.12 6.44 21.78
N ILE A 74 24.08 5.60 21.38
CA ILE A 74 23.92 4.72 20.22
C ILE A 74 22.78 3.71 20.43
N MET A 75 22.66 3.15 21.62
CA MET A 75 21.57 2.23 21.97
C MET A 75 20.20 2.92 21.90
N ALA A 76 20.06 4.10 22.51
CA ALA A 76 18.83 4.88 22.48
C ALA A 76 18.43 5.26 21.04
N ARG A 77 19.39 5.73 20.23
CA ARG A 77 19.16 6.07 18.82
C ARG A 77 18.69 4.87 18.01
N ARG A 78 19.30 3.70 18.19
CA ARG A 78 18.90 2.46 17.50
C ARG A 78 17.50 2.01 17.93
N ALA A 79 17.21 2.05 19.23
CA ALA A 79 15.90 1.69 19.76
C ALA A 79 14.79 2.60 19.22
N TYR A 80 15.05 3.91 19.16
CA TYR A 80 14.11 4.90 18.60
C TYR A 80 13.77 4.59 17.15
N PHE A 81 14.77 4.48 16.25
CA PHE A 81 14.48 4.21 14.84
C PHE A 81 13.81 2.86 14.63
N LYS A 82 14.19 1.82 15.41
CA LYS A 82 13.53 0.52 15.36
C LYS A 82 12.04 0.63 15.70
N ALA A 83 11.71 1.33 16.79
CA ALA A 83 10.33 1.53 17.21
C ALA A 83 9.54 2.38 16.21
N SER A 84 10.12 3.48 15.72
CA SER A 84 9.46 4.37 14.76
C SER A 84 9.15 3.68 13.43
N TYR A 85 10.09 2.89 12.89
CA TYR A 85 9.84 2.16 11.65
C TYR A 85 8.88 0.98 11.84
N ALA A 86 8.85 0.35 13.02
CA ALA A 86 7.84 -0.66 13.33
C ALA A 86 6.43 -0.05 13.31
N LYS A 87 6.23 1.08 13.99
CA LYS A 87 4.96 1.82 14.00
C LYS A 87 4.56 2.32 12.62
N LEU A 88 5.52 2.85 11.85
CA LEU A 88 5.28 3.27 10.46
C LEU A 88 4.73 2.10 9.63
N ARG A 89 5.37 0.93 9.70
CA ARG A 89 4.94 -0.25 8.94
C ARG A 89 3.54 -0.71 9.34
N GLU A 90 3.27 -0.75 10.64
CA GLU A 90 1.95 -1.13 11.17
C GLU A 90 0.86 -0.18 10.67
N HIS A 91 1.04 1.13 10.88
CA HIS A 91 0.09 2.16 10.45
C HIS A 91 -0.11 2.16 8.93
N PHE A 92 0.98 2.09 8.17
CA PHE A 92 0.91 2.08 6.70
C PHE A 92 0.12 0.87 6.20
N ASN A 93 0.42 -0.33 6.70
CA ASN A 93 -0.27 -1.54 6.29
C ASN A 93 -1.75 -1.51 6.69
N ALA A 94 -2.08 -1.03 7.89
CA ALA A 94 -3.47 -0.89 8.33
C ALA A 94 -4.26 0.02 7.40
N ARG A 95 -3.74 1.21 7.07
CA ARG A 95 -4.39 2.15 6.15
C ARG A 95 -4.51 1.60 4.73
N ILE A 96 -3.50 0.89 4.22
CA ILE A 96 -3.61 0.22 2.92
C ILE A 96 -4.74 -0.82 2.92
N GLN A 97 -4.86 -1.64 3.98
CA GLN A 97 -5.94 -2.63 4.07
C GLN A 97 -7.33 -1.99 4.11
N GLU A 98 -7.47 -0.86 4.80
CA GLU A 98 -8.71 -0.09 4.83
C GLU A 98 -9.05 0.48 3.45
N ILE A 99 -8.07 1.09 2.77
CA ILE A 99 -8.25 1.61 1.41
C ILE A 99 -8.64 0.49 0.44
N LEU A 100 -8.02 -0.68 0.52
CA LEU A 100 -8.37 -1.82 -0.33
C LEU A 100 -9.82 -2.29 -0.10
N LYS A 101 -10.32 -2.24 1.14
CA LYS A 101 -11.73 -2.53 1.43
C LYS A 101 -12.64 -1.49 0.81
N GLU A 102 -12.30 -0.20 0.90
CA GLU A 102 -13.06 0.89 0.26
C GLU A 102 -13.06 0.77 -1.27
N MET A 103 -11.91 0.44 -1.87
CA MET A 103 -11.78 0.20 -3.32
C MET A 103 -12.69 -0.95 -3.76
N ASN A 104 -12.66 -2.08 -3.05
CA ASN A 104 -13.50 -3.23 -3.38
C ASN A 104 -14.99 -2.92 -3.23
N ALA A 105 -15.37 -2.15 -2.21
CA ALA A 105 -16.76 -1.74 -2.01
C ALA A 105 -17.27 -0.77 -3.09
N ALA A 106 -16.36 -0.04 -3.76
CA ALA A 106 -16.73 0.88 -4.83
C ALA A 106 -17.08 0.16 -6.14
N VAL A 107 -16.61 -1.08 -6.34
CA VAL A 107 -16.86 -1.85 -7.56
C VAL A 107 -18.34 -2.30 -7.59
N PRO A 108 -19.13 -1.95 -8.62
CA PRO A 108 -20.49 -2.42 -8.74
C PRO A 108 -20.51 -3.92 -9.05
N ASN A 109 -21.53 -4.63 -8.56
CA ASN A 109 -21.68 -6.08 -8.75
C ASN A 109 -20.44 -6.88 -8.31
N VAL A 110 -19.89 -6.57 -7.12
CA VAL A 110 -18.75 -7.32 -6.55
C VAL A 110 -19.11 -8.81 -6.55
N SER A 111 -18.54 -9.56 -7.48
CA SER A 111 -18.65 -11.00 -7.47
C SER A 111 -17.91 -11.53 -6.24
N THR A 112 -18.55 -12.43 -5.51
CA THR A 112 -17.94 -13.06 -4.34
C THR A 112 -16.60 -13.71 -4.74
N PRO A 113 -15.65 -13.93 -3.82
CA PRO A 113 -14.42 -14.67 -4.12
C PRO A 113 -14.68 -16.01 -4.83
N GLU A 114 -15.82 -16.64 -4.53
CA GLU A 114 -16.28 -17.89 -5.14
C GLU A 114 -16.76 -17.68 -6.59
N GLU A 115 -17.56 -16.64 -6.83
CA GLU A 115 -18.00 -16.26 -8.19
C GLU A 115 -16.83 -15.84 -9.07
N ARG A 116 -15.83 -15.12 -8.54
CA ARG A 116 -14.60 -14.79 -9.27
C ARG A 116 -13.78 -16.03 -9.61
N LYS A 117 -13.69 -16.99 -8.70
CA LYS A 117 -13.07 -18.31 -8.98
C LYS A 117 -13.84 -19.06 -10.06
N ALA A 118 -15.17 -19.05 -10.00
CA ALA A 118 -16.02 -19.70 -11.00
C ALA A 118 -15.88 -19.04 -12.38
N GLN A 119 -15.85 -17.71 -12.45
CA GLN A 119 -15.61 -16.96 -13.68
C GLN A 119 -14.22 -17.26 -14.25
N MET A 120 -13.17 -17.29 -13.41
CA MET A 120 -11.82 -17.60 -13.86
C MET A 120 -11.69 -19.05 -14.34
N LYS A 121 -12.35 -19.99 -13.66
CA LYS A 121 -12.45 -21.40 -14.09
C LYS A 121 -13.15 -21.51 -15.44
N HIS A 122 -14.27 -20.81 -15.63
CA HIS A 122 -15.00 -20.80 -16.89
C HIS A 122 -14.18 -20.20 -18.04
N ILE A 123 -13.45 -19.11 -17.81
CA ILE A 123 -12.55 -18.50 -18.80
C ILE A 123 -11.42 -19.47 -19.17
N LEU A 124 -10.84 -20.17 -18.20
CA LEU A 124 -9.83 -21.19 -18.46
C LEU A 124 -10.40 -22.34 -19.30
N GLU A 125 -11.58 -22.85 -18.95
CA GLU A 125 -12.26 -23.91 -19.71
C GLU A 125 -12.58 -23.49 -21.16
N LEU A 126 -13.01 -22.26 -21.38
CA LEU A 126 -13.20 -21.70 -22.73
C LEU A 126 -11.87 -21.57 -23.49
N GLY A 127 -10.81 -21.11 -22.82
CA GLY A 127 -9.48 -21.01 -23.42
C GLY A 127 -8.82 -22.37 -23.73
N PHE A 128 -9.19 -23.44 -23.01
CA PHE A 128 -8.77 -24.80 -23.33
C PHE A 128 -9.59 -25.44 -24.45
N ALA A 129 -10.86 -25.05 -24.63
CA ALA A 129 -11.71 -25.54 -25.72
C ALA A 129 -11.32 -24.99 -27.10
N GLU A 130 -10.76 -23.78 -27.17
CA GLU A 130 -10.24 -23.21 -28.43
C GLU A 130 -8.93 -23.86 -28.90
N GLY A 131 -8.30 -24.70 -28.08
CA GLY A 131 -7.05 -25.42 -28.39
C GLY A 131 -7.23 -26.81 -29.02
N GLU A 132 -8.47 -27.33 -29.11
CA GLU A 132 -8.76 -28.66 -29.69
C GLU A 132 -9.40 -28.58 -31.10
N ALA A 133 -9.56 -27.37 -31.64
CA ALA A 133 -10.09 -27.12 -32.98
C ALA A 133 -9.00 -26.55 -33.90
N ASN A 134 -7.92 -27.31 -34.13
CA ASN A 134 -7.04 -27.14 -35.30
C ASN A 134 -6.29 -28.44 -35.64
#